data_AF-A0A9X8DZ24-F1
#
_entry.id   AF-A0A9X8DZ24-F1
#
_cell.length_a   1.000
_cell.length_b   1.000
_cell.length_c   1.000
_cell.angle_alpha   90.00
_cell.angle_beta   90.00
_cell.angle_gamma   90.00
#
_symmetry.space_group_name_H-M   'P 1'
#
loop_
_entity.id
_entity.type
_entity.pdbx_description
1 polymer ?
#
loop_
_entity_poly.entity_id
_entity_poly.type
_entity_poly.pdbx_seq_one_letter_code
_entity_poly.pdbx_strand_id
1 'polypeptide(L)'
;PSRRSLAVGVNTLILHLLGDVPSPIILGALKDAWAPDCGSIEKDGAVVLNPDCANDFHGLLLSLLFPLLWMIWSVLSYGAAAFIVQRRLRRQGHDV
;
A
#
# COMPACT_ATOMS: atom_id res chain seq x y z
N PRO A 1 -9.04 -7.80 -27.98
CA PRO A 1 -9.01 -9.20 -27.47
C PRO A 1 -7.59 -9.78 -27.35
N SER A 2 -6.77 -9.72 -28.41
CA SER A 2 -5.45 -10.41 -28.46
C SER A 2 -4.40 -9.94 -27.44
N ARG A 3 -4.52 -8.72 -26.91
CA ARG A 3 -3.59 -8.17 -25.90
C ARG A 3 -4.12 -8.21 -24.46
N ARG A 4 -5.31 -8.78 -24.23
CA ARG A 4 -5.98 -8.74 -22.91
C ARG A 4 -5.20 -9.53 -21.86
N SER A 5 -4.72 -10.72 -22.20
CA SER A 5 -3.93 -11.57 -21.30
C SER A 5 -2.64 -10.89 -20.87
N LEU A 6 -1.91 -10.30 -21.82
CA LEU A 6 -0.71 -9.52 -21.54
C LEU A 6 -1.01 -8.31 -20.65
N ALA A 7 -2.08 -7.56 -20.95
CA ALA A 7 -2.47 -6.40 -20.15
C ALA A 7 -2.81 -6.77 -18.70
N VAL A 8 -3.54 -7.87 -18.49
CA VAL A 8 -3.85 -8.38 -17.15
C VAL A 8 -2.57 -8.82 -16.44
N GLY A 9 -1.70 -9.59 -17.11
CA GLY A 9 -0.44 -10.06 -16.53
C GLY A 9 0.50 -8.92 -16.12
N VAL A 10 0.67 -7.91 -16.98
CA VAL A 10 1.47 -6.72 -16.67
C VAL A 10 0.86 -5.93 -15.51
N ASN A 11 -0.46 -5.77 -15.48
CA ASN A 11 -1.14 -5.11 -14.36
C ASN A 11 -0.89 -5.85 -13.04
N THR A 12 -1.08 -7.16 -13.02
CA THR A 12 -0.84 -7.99 -11.82
C THR A 12 0.62 -7.92 -11.37
N LEU A 13 1.57 -7.97 -12.30
CA LEU A 13 2.99 -7.84 -11.99
C LEU A 13 3.32 -6.49 -11.35
N ILE A 14 2.79 -5.39 -11.90
CA ILE A 14 3.01 -4.04 -11.36
C ILE A 14 2.42 -3.91 -9.94
N LEU A 15 1.22 -4.46 -9.72
CA LEU A 15 0.58 -4.45 -8.41
C LEU A 15 1.42 -5.20 -7.37
N HIS A 16 1.95 -6.38 -7.69
CA HIS A 16 2.80 -7.12 -6.76
C HIS A 16 4.12 -6.41 -6.52
N LEU A 17 4.78 -5.94 -7.58
CA LEU A 17 6.12 -5.36 -7.48
C LEU A 17 6.14 -4.04 -6.69
N LEU A 18 5.07 -3.24 -6.77
CA LEU A 18 5.01 -1.90 -6.17
C LEU A 18 3.94 -1.74 -5.09
N GLY A 19 3.03 -2.70 -4.95
CA GLY A 19 1.90 -2.65 -4.04
C GLY A 19 2.07 -3.59 -2.86
N ASP A 20 1.42 -4.75 -2.93
CA ASP A 20 1.18 -5.64 -1.81
C ASP A 20 2.41 -6.40 -1.31
N VAL A 21 3.45 -6.59 -2.14
CA VAL A 21 4.71 -7.23 -1.70
C VAL A 21 5.66 -6.25 -0.99
N PRO A 22 5.99 -5.06 -1.55
CA PRO A 22 6.91 -4.14 -0.87
C PRO A 22 6.26 -3.38 0.30
N SER A 23 4.95 -3.11 0.25
CA SER A 23 4.31 -2.25 1.26
C SER A 23 4.38 -2.80 2.70
N PRO A 24 4.21 -4.11 2.98
CA PRO A 24 4.32 -4.62 4.35
C PRO A 24 5.76 -4.58 4.87
N ILE A 25 6.75 -4.77 3.99
CA ILE A 25 8.18 -4.70 4.35
C ILE A 25 8.52 -3.27 4.79
N ILE A 26 8.12 -2.28 3.99
CA ILE A 26 8.35 -0.86 4.29
C ILE A 26 7.55 -0.45 5.53
N LEU A 27 6.28 -0.86 5.63
CA LEU A 27 5.44 -0.59 6.79
C LEU A 27 6.04 -1.16 8.07
N GLY A 28 6.55 -2.39 8.05
CA GLY A 28 7.22 -3.01 9.19
C GLY A 28 8.44 -2.21 9.62
N ALA A 29 9.32 -1.85 8.68
CA ALA A 29 10.50 -1.02 8.97
C ALA A 29 10.12 0.37 9.53
N LEU A 30 9.06 0.99 9.01
CA LEU A 30 8.54 2.26 9.53
C LEU A 30 7.92 2.11 10.92
N LYS A 31 7.17 1.03 11.17
CA LYS A 31 6.62 0.72 12.49
C LYS A 31 7.73 0.57 13.52
N ASP A 32 8.78 -0.16 13.18
CA ASP A 32 9.91 -0.39 14.10
C ASP A 32 10.71 0.89 14.37
N ALA A 33 10.76 1.81 13.40
CA ALA A 33 11.39 3.12 13.57
C ALA A 33 10.52 4.13 14.35
N TRP A 34 9.20 4.09 14.16
CA TRP A 34 8.26 5.06 14.76
C TRP A 34 7.69 4.62 16.11
N ALA A 35 7.65 3.32 16.39
CA ALA A 35 7.13 2.75 17.63
C ALA A 35 8.07 1.62 18.14
N PRO A 36 9.30 1.98 18.58
CA PRO A 36 10.30 1.01 19.00
C PRO A 36 9.88 0.19 20.24
N ASP A 37 9.05 0.76 21.13
CA ASP A 37 8.58 0.09 22.33
C ASP A 37 7.36 -0.80 22.07
N CYS A 38 6.82 -0.83 20.84
CA CYS A 38 5.73 -1.72 20.45
C CYS A 38 6.20 -3.05 19.84
N GLY A 39 7.24 -3.63 20.46
CA GLY A 39 7.77 -4.96 20.17
C GLY A 39 7.27 -6.02 21.16
N SER A 40 7.60 -7.29 20.86
CA SER A 40 7.37 -8.41 21.80
C SER A 40 8.61 -8.62 22.67
N ILE A 41 8.41 -8.75 23.97
CA ILE A 41 9.47 -9.03 24.95
C ILE A 41 9.13 -10.32 25.71
N GLU A 42 10.13 -11.02 26.19
CA GLU A 42 9.92 -12.14 27.10
C GLU A 42 9.84 -11.62 28.54
N LYS A 43 8.73 -11.91 29.22
CA LYS A 43 8.52 -11.59 30.63
C LYS A 43 7.93 -12.80 31.32
N ASP A 44 8.60 -13.28 32.36
CA ASP A 44 8.18 -14.43 33.17
C ASP A 44 7.95 -15.72 32.34
N GLY A 45 8.78 -15.94 31.31
CA GLY A 45 8.70 -17.12 30.42
C GLY A 45 7.58 -17.07 29.37
N ALA A 46 6.88 -15.93 29.24
CA ALA A 46 5.87 -15.70 28.21
C ALA A 46 6.30 -14.55 27.28
N VAL A 47 6.02 -14.70 25.98
CA VAL A 47 6.19 -13.62 25.00
C VAL A 47 4.98 -12.69 25.13
N VAL A 48 5.21 -11.48 25.63
CA VAL A 48 4.18 -10.46 25.83
C VAL A 48 4.54 -9.19 25.05
N LEU A 49 3.54 -8.36 24.74
CA LEU A 49 3.79 -7.03 24.20
C LEU A 49 4.50 -6.19 25.27
N ASN A 50 5.50 -5.40 24.87
CA ASN A 50 6.18 -4.48 25.77
C ASN A 50 5.16 -3.48 26.39
N PRO A 51 5.05 -3.40 27.73
CA PRO A 51 4.10 -2.51 28.40
C PRO A 51 4.32 -1.03 28.08
N ASP A 52 5.54 -0.64 27.70
CA ASP A 52 5.87 0.74 27.33
C ASP A 52 5.34 1.15 25.96
N CYS A 53 4.79 0.21 25.18
CA CYS A 53 4.11 0.48 23.91
C CYS A 53 3.00 1.53 24.01
N ALA A 54 2.41 1.72 25.20
CA ALA A 54 1.43 2.78 25.44
C ALA A 54 1.99 4.19 25.19
N ASN A 55 3.30 4.40 25.33
CA ASN A 55 3.97 5.67 25.08
C ASN A 55 4.11 5.98 23.58
N ASP A 56 4.07 4.95 22.73
CA ASP A 56 4.32 5.02 21.28
C ASP A 56 3.04 5.09 20.43
N PHE A 57 1.90 5.45 21.05
CA PHE A 57 0.61 5.53 20.35
C PHE A 57 0.66 6.40 19.09
N HIS A 58 1.40 7.51 19.13
CA HIS A 58 1.56 8.39 17.98
C HIS A 58 2.32 7.72 16.82
N GLY A 59 3.38 6.96 17.13
CA GLY A 59 4.14 6.19 16.15
C GLY A 59 3.29 5.10 15.47
N LEU A 60 2.40 4.47 16.24
CA LEU A 60 1.40 3.53 15.71
C LEU A 60 0.44 4.22 14.74
N LEU A 61 -0.08 5.40 15.08
CA LEU A 61 -0.97 6.15 14.18
C LEU A 61 -0.28 6.53 12.87
N LEU A 62 0.98 6.97 12.92
CA LEU A 62 1.78 7.26 11.73
C LEU A 62 1.97 6.00 10.87
N SER A 63 2.21 4.86 11.51
CA SER A 63 2.32 3.57 10.83
C SER A 63 1.02 3.20 10.13
N LEU A 64 -0.14 3.46 10.73
CA LEU A 64 -1.46 3.23 10.11
C LEU A 64 -1.79 4.24 9.00
N LEU A 65 -1.22 5.45 9.05
CA LEU A 65 -1.37 6.46 8.02
C LEU A 65 -0.63 6.08 6.73
N PHE A 66 0.51 5.38 6.85
CA PHE A 66 1.32 5.00 5.69
C PHE A 66 0.54 4.19 4.63
N PRO A 67 -0.16 3.08 4.96
CA PRO A 67 -0.96 2.34 3.98
C PRO A 67 -2.06 3.19 3.33
N LEU A 68 -2.67 4.11 4.07
CA LEU A 68 -3.69 5.02 3.53
C LEU A 68 -3.09 5.95 2.47
N LEU A 69 -1.93 6.53 2.76
CA LEU A 69 -1.20 7.37 1.80
C LEU A 69 -0.66 6.53 0.63
N TRP A 70 -0.27 5.28 0.88
CA TRP A 70 0.18 4.36 -0.16
C TRP A 70 -0.94 4.06 -1.17
N MET A 71 -2.22 4.10 -0.79
CA MET A 71 -3.30 3.91 -1.76
C MET A 71 -3.44 5.05 -2.78
N ILE A 72 -2.89 6.24 -2.50
CA ILE A 72 -3.03 7.41 -3.37
C ILE A 72 -2.46 7.14 -4.77
N TRP A 73 -1.29 6.51 -4.88
CA TRP A 73 -0.70 6.26 -6.21
C TRP A 73 -1.52 5.29 -7.04
N SER A 74 -2.21 4.33 -6.42
CA SER A 74 -3.15 3.44 -7.10
C SER A 74 -4.32 4.24 -7.67
N VAL A 75 -4.95 5.08 -6.85
CA VAL A 75 -6.07 5.95 -7.27
C VAL A 75 -5.65 6.86 -8.42
N LEU A 76 -4.48 7.49 -8.33
CA LEU A 76 -3.95 8.37 -9.38
C LEU A 76 -3.69 7.59 -10.68
N SER A 77 -3.13 6.39 -10.60
CA SER A 77 -2.78 5.57 -11.77
C SER A 77 -4.03 5.10 -12.52
N TYR A 78 -5.02 4.56 -11.80
CA TYR A 78 -6.30 4.15 -12.41
C TYR A 78 -7.11 5.35 -12.91
N GLY A 79 -7.12 6.46 -12.16
CA GLY A 79 -7.76 7.70 -12.56
C GLY A 79 -7.16 8.26 -13.84
N ALA A 80 -5.82 8.31 -13.95
CA ALA A 80 -5.12 8.75 -15.15
C ALA A 80 -5.40 7.81 -16.35
N ALA A 81 -5.38 6.49 -16.13
CA ALA A 81 -5.70 5.52 -17.18
C ALA A 81 -7.13 5.70 -17.71
N ALA A 82 -8.11 5.83 -16.82
CA ALA A 82 -9.50 6.08 -17.17
C ALA A 82 -9.66 7.41 -17.93
N PHE A 83 -9.04 8.49 -17.43
CA PHE A 83 -9.07 9.79 -18.08
C PHE A 83 -8.47 9.76 -19.50
N ILE A 84 -7.32 9.09 -19.68
CA ILE A 84 -6.67 8.96 -20.98
C ILE A 84 -7.55 8.16 -21.95
N VAL A 85 -8.13 7.04 -21.51
CA VAL A 85 -9.00 6.20 -22.34
C VAL A 85 -10.25 6.97 -22.74
N GLN A 86 -10.94 7.62 -21.80
CA GLN A 86 -12.11 8.45 -22.08
C GLN A 86 -11.78 9.58 -23.06
N ARG A 87 -10.65 10.27 -22.88
CA ARG A 87 -10.22 11.34 -23.78
C ARG A 87 -9.92 10.82 -25.19
N ARG A 88 -9.37 9.61 -25.32
CA ARG A 88 -9.13 8.97 -26.63
C ARG A 88 -10.42 8.55 -27.31
N LEU A 89 -11.37 7.94 -26.58
CA LEU A 89 -12.66 7.54 -27.13
C LEU A 89 -13.47 8.74 -27.62
N ARG A 90 -13.55 9.81 -26.82
CA ARG A 90 -14.20 11.08 -27.22
C ARG A 90 -13.58 11.69 -28.47
N ARG A 91 -12.24 11.65 -28.60
CA ARG A 91 -11.54 12.12 -29.82
C ARG A 91 -11.81 11.28 -31.06
N GLN A 92 -12.17 10.00 -30.88
CA GLN A 92 -12.47 9.08 -31.97
C GLN A 92 -13.95 9.11 -32.40
N GLY A 93 -14.77 10.00 -31.81
CA GLY A 93 -16.19 10.14 -32.17
C GLY A 93 -17.04 8.92 -31.80
N HIS A 94 -16.53 8.02 -30.96
CA HIS A 94 -17.38 7.02 -30.31
C HIS A 94 -18.11 7.74 -29.17
N ASP A 95 -19.42 7.89 -29.32
CA ASP A 95 -20.31 8.31 -28.24
C ASP A 95 -20.13 7.32 -27.07
N VAL A 96 -19.64 7.83 -25.94
CA VAL A 96 -19.38 7.06 -24.71
C VAL A 96 -20.63 7.07 -23.85
#